data_AF-A0A942L9Z2-F1
#
_entry.id   AF-A0A942L9Z2-F1
#
_cell.length_a   1.000
_cell.length_b   1.000
_cell.length_c   1.000
_cell.angle_alpha   90.00
_cell.angle_beta   90.00
_cell.angle_gamma   90.00
#
_symmetry.space_group_name_H-M   'P 1'
#
loop_
_entity.id
_entity.type
_entity.pdbx_description
1 polymer ?
#
loop_
_entity_poly.entity_id
_entity_poly.type
_entity_poly.pdbx_seq_one_letter_code
_entity_poly.pdbx_strand_id
1 'polypeptide(L)'
;VMIEYVELLDSHTIAVHRSVAPGDGMVLKGEDLKKDSLILKKGRRLKPQDIGALAAVGIKHIKVLEKPRVAILSTGDEIVSPDEEVPFGKIRDINTYTISAMAEQMGCEVTFKAVVKDDYHLLIKILEPLVKENQIVIISGGSSVGTKDVTAKVIDDLGEPGMFVHGVAVKPGKPTIIGKAGNAALFGLPGHPVSAMIVFKIFVEYLIHDIMKYEIEKNIVLQALADTNIHSSPGKETYQMVIIEKSGEDYIAKAIHGKSGAISLMTRAQGYIKIDTNKEGVKKGEKVDVYLL
;
A
#
# COMPACT_ATOMS: atom_id res chain seq x y z
N VAL A 1 49.37 -8.63 -8.08
CA VAL A 1 49.93 -7.29 -7.81
C VAL A 1 49.29 -6.32 -8.78
N MET A 2 48.79 -5.16 -8.31
CA MET A 2 48.25 -4.13 -9.21
C MET A 2 49.38 -3.44 -9.99
N ILE A 3 49.13 -3.02 -11.24
CA ILE A 3 50.16 -2.51 -12.16
C ILE A 3 50.84 -1.22 -11.64
N GLU A 4 50.15 -0.46 -10.80
CA GLU A 4 50.64 0.77 -10.15
C GLU A 4 51.82 0.51 -9.20
N TYR A 5 52.04 -0.74 -8.78
CA TYR A 5 53.17 -1.15 -7.94
C TYR A 5 54.25 -1.91 -8.73
N VAL A 6 54.16 -1.89 -10.06
CA VAL A 6 55.03 -2.65 -10.96
C VAL A 6 55.74 -1.70 -11.92
N GLU A 7 57.04 -1.92 -12.09
CA GLU A 7 57.87 -1.23 -13.08
C GLU A 7 58.43 -2.25 -14.08
N LEU A 8 58.32 -1.95 -15.37
CA LEU A 8 58.95 -2.74 -16.43
C LEU A 8 60.43 -2.37 -16.49
N LEU A 9 61.31 -3.33 -16.18
CA LEU A 9 62.75 -3.14 -16.31
C LEU A 9 63.22 -3.39 -17.75
N ASP A 10 62.58 -4.34 -18.44
CA ASP A 10 62.80 -4.66 -19.85
C ASP A 10 61.58 -5.41 -20.43
N SER A 11 61.74 -6.12 -21.56
CA SER A 11 60.66 -6.85 -22.24
C SER A 11 60.20 -8.14 -21.55
N HIS A 12 60.96 -8.67 -20.60
CA HIS A 12 60.70 -9.95 -19.93
C HIS A 12 60.73 -9.83 -18.40
N THR A 13 61.13 -8.69 -17.84
CA THR A 13 61.37 -8.51 -16.40
C THR A 13 60.56 -7.36 -15.82
N ILE A 14 59.95 -7.61 -14.66
CA ILE A 14 59.25 -6.61 -13.85
C ILE A 14 59.87 -6.48 -12.45
N ALA A 15 59.91 -5.26 -11.92
CA ALA A 15 60.17 -4.98 -10.52
C ALA A 15 58.85 -4.77 -9.78
N VAL A 16 58.67 -5.45 -8.65
CA VAL A 16 57.50 -5.29 -7.77
C VAL A 16 57.92 -4.51 -6.54
N HIS A 17 57.40 -3.29 -6.39
CA HIS A 17 57.82 -2.34 -5.35
C HIS A 17 57.02 -2.47 -4.05
N ARG A 18 56.18 -3.50 -3.92
CA ARG A 18 55.31 -3.73 -2.76
C ARG A 18 55.29 -5.20 -2.37
N SER A 19 55.39 -5.49 -1.07
CA SER A 19 55.15 -6.83 -0.53
C SER A 19 53.70 -7.28 -0.75
N VAL A 20 53.51 -8.51 -1.25
CA VAL A 20 52.19 -9.13 -1.46
C VAL A 20 52.07 -10.43 -0.68
N ALA A 21 50.93 -10.62 -0.02
CA ALA A 21 50.63 -11.85 0.70
C ALA A 21 50.14 -12.94 -0.27
N PRO A 22 50.32 -14.24 0.04
CA PRO A 22 49.64 -15.31 -0.68
C PRO A 22 48.13 -15.09 -0.68
N GLY A 23 47.49 -15.06 -1.85
CA GLY A 23 46.06 -14.72 -1.96
C GLY A 23 45.78 -13.33 -2.52
N ASP A 24 46.74 -12.41 -2.43
CA ASP A 24 46.47 -10.99 -2.72
C ASP A 24 46.17 -10.75 -4.21
N GLY A 25 45.03 -10.10 -4.48
CA GLY A 25 44.51 -9.87 -5.82
C GLY A 25 43.94 -11.10 -6.54
N MET A 26 43.69 -12.20 -5.83
CA MET A 26 43.00 -13.37 -6.37
C MET A 26 41.52 -13.37 -5.96
N VAL A 27 40.65 -13.78 -6.88
CA VAL A 27 39.25 -14.13 -6.58
C VAL A 27 39.13 -15.65 -6.66
N LEU A 28 38.77 -16.28 -5.54
CA LEU A 28 38.69 -17.72 -5.41
C LEU A 28 37.35 -18.25 -5.93
N LYS A 29 37.37 -19.51 -6.37
CA LYS A 29 36.15 -20.21 -6.81
C LYS A 29 35.15 -20.29 -5.66
N GLY A 30 33.97 -19.68 -5.87
CA GLY A 30 32.89 -19.68 -4.89
C GLY A 30 33.12 -18.78 -3.68
N GLU A 31 33.99 -17.78 -3.81
CA GLU A 31 34.24 -16.77 -2.78
C GLU A 31 32.99 -15.93 -2.48
N ASP A 32 32.24 -15.54 -3.53
CA ASP A 32 30.96 -14.84 -3.39
C ASP A 32 29.79 -15.82 -3.20
N LEU A 33 29.57 -16.71 -4.17
CA LEU A 33 28.51 -17.72 -4.12
C LEU A 33 29.06 -19.12 -4.42
N LYS A 34 28.85 -20.04 -3.47
CA LYS A 34 29.19 -21.45 -3.66
C LYS A 34 28.12 -22.14 -4.51
N LYS A 35 28.55 -23.19 -5.21
CA LYS A 35 27.62 -24.09 -5.90
C LYS A 35 26.53 -24.57 -4.92
N ASP A 36 25.30 -24.65 -5.40
CA ASP A 36 24.12 -25.12 -4.67
C ASP A 36 23.71 -24.24 -3.46
N SER A 37 24.28 -23.04 -3.35
CA SER A 37 23.86 -22.04 -2.36
C SER A 37 22.54 -21.39 -2.74
N LEU A 38 21.72 -21.10 -1.74
CA LEU A 38 20.46 -20.39 -1.91
C LEU A 38 20.73 -18.91 -2.24
N ILE A 39 20.38 -18.49 -3.46
CA ILE A 39 20.53 -17.09 -3.90
C ILE A 39 19.37 -16.24 -3.36
N LEU A 40 18.13 -16.67 -3.59
CA LEU A 40 16.92 -15.95 -3.19
C LEU A 40 15.94 -16.89 -2.49
N LYS A 41 15.35 -16.42 -1.38
CA LYS A 41 14.26 -17.12 -0.68
C LYS A 41 12.92 -16.88 -1.40
N LYS A 42 12.06 -17.91 -1.42
CA LYS A 42 10.65 -17.78 -1.87
C LYS A 42 9.92 -16.74 -1.01
N GLY A 43 9.06 -15.93 -1.62
CA GLY A 43 8.31 -14.87 -0.93
C GLY A 43 9.01 -13.51 -0.90
N ARG A 44 10.25 -13.44 -1.40
CA ARG A 44 11.00 -12.19 -1.51
C ARG A 44 10.50 -11.33 -2.68
N ARG A 45 10.29 -10.03 -2.44
CA ARG A 45 10.13 -9.03 -3.50
C ARG A 45 11.49 -8.76 -4.15
N LEU A 46 11.56 -8.95 -5.47
CA LEU A 46 12.78 -8.75 -6.23
C LEU A 46 13.21 -7.28 -6.20
N LYS A 47 14.44 -7.05 -5.75
CA LYS A 47 15.14 -5.76 -5.80
C LYS A 47 16.13 -5.74 -6.97
N PRO A 48 16.63 -4.58 -7.42
CA PRO A 48 17.57 -4.51 -8.55
C PRO A 48 18.79 -5.44 -8.40
N GLN A 49 19.36 -5.55 -7.20
CA GLN A 49 20.47 -6.45 -6.90
C GLN A 49 20.10 -7.94 -7.02
N ASP A 50 18.85 -8.31 -6.77
CA ASP A 50 18.39 -9.69 -6.92
C ASP A 50 18.38 -10.10 -8.40
N ILE A 51 17.99 -9.16 -9.28
CA ILE A 51 18.06 -9.35 -10.73
C ILE A 51 19.51 -9.52 -11.19
N GLY A 52 20.42 -8.69 -10.67
CA GLY A 52 21.86 -8.80 -10.94
C GLY A 52 22.45 -10.13 -10.50
N ALA A 53 22.10 -10.59 -9.29
CA ALA A 53 22.55 -11.88 -8.75
C ALA A 53 22.07 -13.06 -9.62
N LEU A 54 20.80 -13.06 -10.05
CA LEU A 54 20.27 -14.09 -10.96
C LEU A 54 21.00 -14.09 -12.31
N ALA A 55 21.26 -12.90 -12.88
CA ALA A 55 21.98 -12.77 -14.14
C ALA A 55 23.44 -13.27 -14.02
N ALA A 56 24.12 -12.96 -12.92
CA ALA A 56 25.50 -13.38 -12.67
C ALA A 56 25.69 -14.90 -12.65
N VAL A 57 24.66 -15.65 -12.27
CA VAL A 57 24.67 -17.13 -12.28
C VAL A 57 23.97 -17.74 -13.50
N GLY A 58 23.61 -16.92 -14.50
CA GLY A 58 22.99 -17.37 -15.75
C GLY A 58 21.51 -17.77 -15.64
N ILE A 59 20.80 -17.34 -14.59
CA ILE A 59 19.35 -17.59 -14.45
C ILE A 59 18.56 -16.49 -15.15
N LYS A 60 17.93 -16.84 -16.28
CA LYS A 60 17.11 -15.92 -17.09
C LYS A 60 15.63 -15.88 -16.71
N HIS A 61 15.10 -16.99 -16.22
CA HIS A 61 13.68 -17.13 -15.90
C HIS A 61 13.52 -17.72 -14.51
N ILE A 62 12.58 -17.15 -13.75
CA ILE A 62 12.21 -17.61 -12.41
C ILE A 62 10.68 -17.71 -12.32
N LYS A 63 10.21 -18.57 -11.42
CA LYS A 63 8.79 -18.64 -11.07
C LYS A 63 8.48 -17.53 -10.09
N VAL A 64 7.46 -16.72 -10.38
CA VAL A 64 6.95 -15.66 -9.51
C VAL A 64 5.47 -15.92 -9.21
N LEU A 65 4.95 -15.25 -8.19
CA LEU A 65 3.51 -15.22 -7.97
C LEU A 65 2.84 -14.35 -9.04
N GLU A 66 1.63 -14.73 -9.42
CA GLU A 66 0.79 -13.92 -10.30
C GLU A 66 0.35 -12.66 -9.56
N LYS A 67 0.14 -11.57 -10.31
CA LYS A 67 -0.34 -10.32 -9.72
C LYS A 67 -1.77 -10.51 -9.21
N PRO A 68 -2.10 -10.08 -7.99
CA PRO A 68 -3.49 -10.06 -7.54
C PRO A 68 -4.32 -9.16 -8.45
N ARG A 69 -5.45 -9.67 -8.93
CA ARG A 69 -6.40 -8.96 -9.78
C ARG A 69 -7.42 -8.24 -8.90
N VAL A 70 -7.59 -6.94 -9.16
CA VAL A 70 -8.44 -6.04 -8.37
C VAL A 70 -9.43 -5.34 -9.30
N ALA A 71 -10.72 -5.41 -8.96
CA ALA A 71 -11.75 -4.59 -9.60
C ALA A 71 -12.18 -3.46 -8.67
N ILE A 72 -12.36 -2.25 -9.21
CA ILE A 72 -12.68 -1.06 -8.41
C ILE A 72 -13.86 -0.34 -9.04
N LEU A 73 -14.86 -0.06 -8.23
CA LEU A 73 -16.05 0.66 -8.63
C LEU A 73 -16.29 1.80 -7.67
N SER A 74 -16.58 2.98 -8.20
CA SER A 74 -17.17 4.07 -7.42
C SER A 74 -18.68 4.04 -7.55
N THR A 75 -19.41 4.30 -6.45
CA THR A 75 -20.88 4.47 -6.51
C THR A 75 -21.31 5.83 -6.00
N GLY A 76 -22.31 6.38 -6.69
CA GLY A 76 -22.97 7.62 -6.30
C GLY A 76 -23.62 8.29 -7.49
N ASP A 77 -24.86 8.70 -7.31
CA ASP A 77 -25.55 9.48 -8.34
C ASP A 77 -24.84 10.83 -8.57
N GLU A 78 -24.13 11.36 -7.58
CA GLU A 78 -23.37 12.60 -7.67
C GLU A 78 -22.05 12.47 -8.44
N ILE A 79 -21.58 11.26 -8.74
CA ILE A 79 -20.24 11.03 -9.27
C ILE A 79 -20.24 11.12 -10.80
N VAL A 80 -19.27 11.86 -11.35
CA VAL A 80 -18.99 11.95 -12.80
C VAL A 80 -17.51 11.67 -13.10
N SER A 81 -17.19 11.31 -14.34
CA SER A 81 -15.81 11.06 -14.74
C SER A 81 -14.95 12.33 -14.63
N PRO A 82 -13.63 12.24 -14.38
CA PRO A 82 -12.78 13.42 -14.27
C PRO A 82 -12.71 14.30 -15.52
N ASP A 83 -12.86 13.72 -16.70
CA ASP A 83 -12.84 14.39 -18.00
C ASP A 83 -14.17 15.08 -18.37
N GLU A 84 -15.24 14.81 -17.60
CA GLU A 84 -16.53 15.47 -17.80
C GLU A 84 -16.53 16.89 -17.20
N GLU A 85 -17.32 17.77 -17.82
CA GLU A 85 -17.76 19.01 -17.17
C GLU A 85 -18.63 18.64 -15.97
N VAL A 86 -18.46 19.31 -14.83
CA VAL A 86 -19.15 18.95 -13.58
C VAL A 86 -20.49 19.67 -13.50
N PRO A 87 -21.62 18.97 -13.69
CA PRO A 87 -22.94 19.60 -13.55
C PRO A 87 -23.21 20.00 -12.11
N PHE A 88 -24.21 20.85 -11.92
CA PHE A 88 -24.65 21.26 -10.58
C PHE A 88 -24.99 20.05 -9.70
N GLY A 89 -24.41 20.02 -8.49
CA GLY A 89 -24.63 18.95 -7.52
C GLY A 89 -23.84 17.66 -7.80
N LYS A 90 -22.95 17.64 -8.81
CA LYS A 90 -22.05 16.52 -9.08
C LYS A 90 -20.63 16.79 -8.59
N ILE A 91 -19.85 15.75 -8.42
CA ILE A 91 -18.43 15.78 -8.08
C ILE A 91 -17.67 14.74 -8.93
N ARG A 92 -16.37 14.97 -9.15
CA ARG A 92 -15.53 14.04 -9.91
C ARG A 92 -15.19 12.79 -9.11
N ASP A 93 -15.08 11.66 -9.80
CA ASP A 93 -14.58 10.42 -9.22
C ASP A 93 -13.09 10.53 -8.86
N ILE A 94 -12.81 10.64 -7.55
CA ILE A 94 -11.44 10.67 -7.01
C ILE A 94 -11.02 9.27 -6.55
N ASN A 95 -11.98 8.49 -6.03
CA ASN A 95 -11.67 7.26 -5.31
C ASN A 95 -11.25 6.14 -6.25
N THR A 96 -11.91 5.95 -7.40
CA THR A 96 -11.49 4.92 -8.35
C THR A 96 -10.04 5.11 -8.74
N TYR A 97 -9.64 6.35 -9.05
CA TYR A 97 -8.28 6.68 -9.47
C TYR A 97 -7.26 6.49 -8.35
N THR A 98 -7.59 6.98 -7.16
CA THR A 98 -6.68 6.93 -6.01
C THR A 98 -6.48 5.49 -5.52
N ILE A 99 -7.57 4.73 -5.37
CA ILE A 99 -7.52 3.33 -4.94
C ILE A 99 -6.86 2.44 -6.00
N SER A 100 -7.08 2.74 -7.29
CA SER A 100 -6.39 2.03 -8.38
C SER A 100 -4.88 2.24 -8.30
N ALA A 101 -4.44 3.49 -8.14
CA ALA A 101 -3.01 3.80 -8.03
C ALA A 101 -2.38 3.13 -6.80
N MET A 102 -3.08 3.10 -5.67
CA MET A 102 -2.60 2.39 -4.47
C MET A 102 -2.46 0.88 -4.72
N ALA A 103 -3.44 0.24 -5.36
CA ALA A 103 -3.36 -1.18 -5.71
C ALA A 103 -2.22 -1.48 -6.70
N GLU A 104 -2.07 -0.67 -7.75
CA GLU A 104 -1.00 -0.80 -8.76
C GLU A 104 0.40 -0.64 -8.12
N GLN A 105 0.56 0.31 -7.19
CA GLN A 105 1.80 0.51 -6.43
C GLN A 105 2.18 -0.71 -5.58
N MET A 106 1.18 -1.45 -5.11
CA MET A 106 1.37 -2.70 -4.39
C MET A 106 1.69 -3.90 -5.31
N GLY A 107 1.66 -3.71 -6.63
CA GLY A 107 1.95 -4.76 -7.61
C GLY A 107 0.73 -5.54 -8.07
N CYS A 108 -0.48 -5.08 -7.74
CA CYS A 108 -1.72 -5.64 -8.25
C CYS A 108 -1.96 -5.26 -9.73
N GLU A 109 -2.81 -6.02 -10.40
CA GLU A 109 -3.39 -5.68 -11.69
C GLU A 109 -4.81 -5.16 -11.48
N VAL A 110 -5.07 -3.91 -11.84
CA VAL A 110 -6.44 -3.38 -11.81
C VAL A 110 -7.14 -3.72 -13.12
N THR A 111 -8.11 -4.62 -13.06
CA THR A 111 -8.76 -5.21 -14.24
C THR A 111 -10.00 -4.45 -14.69
N PHE A 112 -10.63 -3.71 -13.77
CA PHE A 112 -11.90 -3.04 -14.01
C PHE A 112 -12.00 -1.77 -13.17
N LYS A 113 -12.49 -0.70 -13.81
CA LYS A 113 -12.73 0.63 -13.23
C LYS A 113 -14.06 1.15 -13.77
N ALA A 114 -15.00 1.51 -12.90
CA ALA A 114 -16.27 2.12 -13.33
C ALA A 114 -16.89 3.02 -12.26
N VAL A 115 -17.67 4.01 -12.70
CA VAL A 115 -18.63 4.73 -11.86
C VAL A 115 -20.01 4.14 -12.12
N VAL A 116 -20.70 3.76 -11.05
CA VAL A 116 -22.02 3.13 -11.11
C VAL A 116 -22.99 3.96 -10.28
N LYS A 117 -24.24 4.08 -10.75
CA LYS A 117 -25.30 4.71 -9.96
C LYS A 117 -25.64 3.87 -8.73
N ASP A 118 -26.27 4.49 -7.73
CA ASP A 118 -26.71 3.80 -6.51
C ASP A 118 -27.98 2.95 -6.78
N ASP A 119 -27.85 1.97 -7.66
CA ASP A 119 -28.92 1.04 -8.07
C ASP A 119 -28.50 -0.40 -7.78
N TYR A 120 -29.29 -1.08 -6.96
CA TYR A 120 -29.04 -2.45 -6.52
C TYR A 120 -28.91 -3.44 -7.70
N HIS A 121 -29.80 -3.37 -8.69
CA HIS A 121 -29.81 -4.32 -9.80
C HIS A 121 -28.62 -4.11 -10.74
N LEU A 122 -28.24 -2.84 -10.95
CA LEU A 122 -27.07 -2.49 -11.74
C LEU A 122 -25.78 -2.96 -11.06
N LEU A 123 -25.67 -2.77 -9.74
CA LEU A 123 -24.52 -3.22 -8.96
C LEU A 123 -24.37 -4.76 -9.02
N ILE A 124 -25.44 -5.52 -8.78
CA ILE A 124 -25.42 -6.99 -8.90
C ILE A 124 -24.95 -7.42 -10.29
N LYS A 125 -25.58 -6.87 -11.34
CA LYS A 125 -25.25 -7.21 -12.74
C LYS A 125 -23.77 -6.99 -13.07
N ILE A 126 -23.17 -5.93 -12.53
CA ILE A 126 -21.75 -5.61 -12.78
C ILE A 126 -20.84 -6.46 -11.89
N LEU A 127 -21.19 -6.68 -10.62
CA LEU A 127 -20.31 -7.33 -9.66
C LEU A 127 -20.27 -8.86 -9.81
N GLU A 128 -21.36 -9.50 -10.25
CA GLU A 128 -21.43 -10.96 -10.46
C GLU A 128 -20.29 -11.55 -11.32
N PRO A 129 -19.94 -10.99 -12.50
CA PRO A 129 -18.78 -11.46 -13.23
C PRO A 129 -17.46 -11.08 -12.53
N LEU A 130 -17.38 -9.90 -11.91
CA LEU A 130 -16.14 -9.40 -11.31
C LEU A 130 -15.66 -10.25 -10.14
N VAL A 131 -16.57 -10.78 -9.32
CA VAL A 131 -16.22 -11.68 -8.19
C VAL A 131 -15.69 -13.05 -8.65
N LYS A 132 -15.91 -13.42 -9.92
CA LYS A 132 -15.36 -14.66 -10.51
C LYS A 132 -13.99 -14.43 -11.12
N GLU A 133 -13.73 -13.21 -11.58
CA GLU A 133 -12.51 -12.86 -12.32
C GLU A 133 -11.42 -12.23 -11.44
N ASN A 134 -11.75 -11.76 -10.25
CA ASN A 134 -10.84 -10.99 -9.39
C ASN A 134 -10.72 -11.60 -8.00
N GLN A 135 -9.54 -11.47 -7.38
CA GLN A 135 -9.37 -11.84 -5.97
C GLN A 135 -9.88 -10.76 -5.02
N ILE A 136 -9.92 -9.50 -5.47
CA ILE A 136 -10.39 -8.36 -4.67
C ILE A 136 -11.35 -7.53 -5.51
N VAL A 137 -12.51 -7.19 -4.96
CA VAL A 137 -13.44 -6.21 -5.55
C VAL A 137 -13.73 -5.13 -4.52
N ILE A 138 -13.55 -3.88 -4.94
CA ILE A 138 -13.67 -2.71 -4.09
C ILE A 138 -14.81 -1.85 -4.62
N ILE A 139 -15.74 -1.50 -3.73
CA ILE A 139 -16.86 -0.61 -3.99
C ILE A 139 -16.65 0.63 -3.12
N SER A 140 -16.29 1.75 -3.71
CA SER A 140 -16.05 3.00 -3.00
C SER A 140 -17.20 3.97 -3.21
N GLY A 141 -17.94 4.29 -2.16
CA GLY A 141 -19.13 5.11 -2.34
C GLY A 141 -20.13 4.91 -1.21
N GLY A 142 -21.33 5.42 -1.43
CA GLY A 142 -22.47 5.07 -0.59
C GLY A 142 -22.32 5.46 0.89
N SER A 143 -21.72 6.60 1.23
CA SER A 143 -21.51 6.99 2.63
C SER A 143 -22.79 7.38 3.39
N SER A 144 -23.94 7.42 2.69
CA SER A 144 -25.28 7.62 3.28
C SER A 144 -25.78 6.35 3.95
N VAL A 145 -26.74 6.47 4.87
CA VAL A 145 -27.32 5.30 5.56
C VAL A 145 -27.98 4.36 4.54
N GLY A 146 -28.76 4.89 3.60
CA GLY A 146 -29.49 4.05 2.63
C GLY A 146 -28.60 3.33 1.61
N THR A 147 -27.49 3.93 1.19
CA THR A 147 -26.61 3.34 0.17
C THR A 147 -25.62 2.31 0.74
N LYS A 148 -25.27 2.42 2.04
CA LYS A 148 -24.56 1.33 2.75
C LYS A 148 -25.38 0.06 2.79
N ASP A 149 -26.66 0.21 3.10
CA ASP A 149 -27.57 -0.92 3.21
C ASP A 149 -27.74 -1.61 1.85
N VAL A 150 -27.72 -0.84 0.74
CA VAL A 150 -27.67 -1.40 -0.62
C VAL A 150 -26.37 -2.18 -0.84
N THR A 151 -25.20 -1.60 -0.59
CA THR A 151 -23.91 -2.30 -0.80
C THR A 151 -23.78 -3.55 0.06
N ALA A 152 -24.21 -3.48 1.33
CA ALA A 152 -24.24 -4.63 2.23
C ALA A 152 -25.10 -5.77 1.66
N LYS A 153 -26.33 -5.44 1.24
CA LYS A 153 -27.25 -6.40 0.65
C LYS A 153 -26.70 -6.99 -0.66
N VAL A 154 -26.11 -6.16 -1.52
CA VAL A 154 -25.46 -6.62 -2.76
C VAL A 154 -24.36 -7.63 -2.44
N ILE A 155 -23.53 -7.37 -1.43
CA ILE A 155 -22.46 -8.29 -1.02
C ILE A 155 -23.02 -9.64 -0.55
N ASP A 156 -24.10 -9.65 0.23
CA ASP A 156 -24.76 -10.88 0.67
C ASP A 156 -25.34 -11.67 -0.51
N ASP A 157 -25.97 -10.97 -1.46
CA ASP A 157 -26.65 -11.60 -2.60
C ASP A 157 -25.66 -12.08 -3.70
N LEU A 158 -24.42 -11.57 -3.73
CA LEU A 158 -23.36 -12.05 -4.64
C LEU A 158 -22.90 -13.48 -4.34
N GLY A 159 -23.19 -13.99 -3.15
CA GLY A 159 -23.00 -15.38 -2.78
C GLY A 159 -22.30 -15.57 -1.43
N GLU A 160 -22.33 -16.82 -0.95
CA GLU A 160 -21.72 -17.18 0.32
C GLU A 160 -20.19 -16.96 0.33
N PRO A 161 -19.63 -16.60 1.48
CA PRO A 161 -20.28 -16.41 2.78
C PRO A 161 -20.91 -15.02 3.03
N GLY A 162 -20.91 -14.12 2.03
CA GLY A 162 -21.54 -12.80 2.13
C GLY A 162 -20.74 -11.82 2.98
N MET A 163 -21.44 -10.87 3.59
CA MET A 163 -20.89 -9.81 4.42
C MET A 163 -20.57 -10.32 5.84
N PHE A 164 -19.38 -9.99 6.33
CA PHE A 164 -18.97 -10.30 7.72
C PHE A 164 -18.91 -9.07 8.62
N VAL A 165 -18.62 -7.91 8.04
CA VAL A 165 -18.37 -6.67 8.77
C VAL A 165 -19.23 -5.57 8.16
N HIS A 166 -20.08 -4.95 8.99
CA HIS A 166 -20.85 -3.77 8.64
C HIS A 166 -20.47 -2.62 9.56
N GLY A 167 -19.36 -1.98 9.21
CA GLY A 167 -18.75 -0.90 9.97
C GLY A 167 -17.64 -1.35 10.91
N VAL A 168 -16.67 -0.47 11.10
CA VAL A 168 -15.46 -0.70 11.91
C VAL A 168 -15.24 0.43 12.90
N ALA A 169 -14.57 0.13 14.00
CA ALA A 169 -14.23 1.08 15.04
C ALA A 169 -13.00 1.92 14.69
N VAL A 170 -12.99 2.56 13.51
CA VAL A 170 -11.88 3.41 13.04
C VAL A 170 -12.35 4.81 12.64
N LYS A 171 -11.45 5.78 12.79
CA LYS A 171 -11.67 7.18 12.44
C LYS A 171 -10.48 7.73 11.64
N PRO A 172 -10.67 8.20 10.39
CA PRO A 172 -11.86 8.05 9.56
C PRO A 172 -12.02 6.62 9.03
N GLY A 173 -13.24 6.22 8.65
CA GLY A 173 -13.49 4.88 8.07
C GLY A 173 -14.63 4.08 8.68
N LYS A 174 -15.40 4.64 9.64
CA LYS A 174 -16.49 3.90 10.31
C LYS A 174 -17.36 3.02 9.40
N PRO A 175 -17.86 3.47 8.22
CA PRO A 175 -18.83 2.68 7.46
C PRO A 175 -18.21 1.63 6.53
N THR A 176 -17.02 1.11 6.82
CA THR A 176 -16.41 0.04 6.01
C THR A 176 -17.24 -1.23 6.04
N ILE A 177 -17.48 -1.81 4.87
CA ILE A 177 -18.07 -3.14 4.73
C ILE A 177 -16.99 -4.12 4.29
N ILE A 178 -16.96 -5.31 4.87
CA ILE A 178 -16.06 -6.40 4.45
C ILE A 178 -16.88 -7.67 4.28
N GLY A 179 -16.72 -8.32 3.14
CA GLY A 179 -17.39 -9.57 2.81
C GLY A 179 -16.56 -10.43 1.89
N LYS A 180 -17.15 -11.54 1.46
CA LYS A 180 -16.55 -12.45 0.48
C LYS A 180 -17.65 -13.14 -0.32
N ALA A 181 -17.43 -13.26 -1.62
CA ALA A 181 -18.27 -14.09 -2.50
C ALA A 181 -17.36 -15.03 -3.28
N GLY A 182 -17.54 -16.34 -3.11
CA GLY A 182 -16.66 -17.34 -3.71
C GLY A 182 -15.21 -17.16 -3.26
N ASN A 183 -14.29 -16.82 -4.17
CA ASN A 183 -12.88 -16.55 -3.85
C ASN A 183 -12.54 -15.05 -3.76
N ALA A 184 -13.47 -14.16 -4.10
CA ALA A 184 -13.23 -12.72 -4.10
C ALA A 184 -13.50 -12.12 -2.73
N ALA A 185 -12.53 -11.37 -2.20
CA ALA A 185 -12.74 -10.48 -1.07
C ALA A 185 -13.45 -9.20 -1.54
N LEU A 186 -14.48 -8.79 -0.80
CA LEU A 186 -15.33 -7.64 -1.11
C LEU A 186 -15.11 -6.55 -0.06
N PHE A 187 -14.82 -5.33 -0.51
CA PHE A 187 -14.63 -4.17 0.36
C PHE A 187 -15.54 -3.02 -0.03
N GLY A 188 -16.45 -2.63 0.87
CA GLY A 188 -17.20 -1.38 0.78
C GLY A 188 -16.42 -0.26 1.47
N LEU A 189 -15.80 0.63 0.70
CA LEU A 189 -15.05 1.77 1.22
C LEU A 189 -15.96 3.01 1.35
N PRO A 190 -15.73 3.87 2.35
CA PRO A 190 -16.49 5.12 2.46
C PRO A 190 -16.26 6.04 1.25
N GLY A 191 -17.28 6.79 0.84
CA GLY A 191 -17.16 7.74 -0.28
C GLY A 191 -16.20 8.92 -0.05
N HIS A 192 -15.88 9.26 1.20
CA HIS A 192 -14.91 10.31 1.50
C HIS A 192 -13.46 9.85 1.24
N PRO A 193 -12.66 10.55 0.40
CA PRO A 193 -11.37 10.04 -0.08
C PRO A 193 -10.37 9.70 1.01
N VAL A 194 -10.21 10.56 2.03
CA VAL A 194 -9.30 10.28 3.16
C VAL A 194 -9.71 8.98 3.87
N SER A 195 -11.02 8.75 4.00
CA SER A 195 -11.54 7.55 4.67
C SER A 195 -11.30 6.31 3.82
N ALA A 196 -11.54 6.40 2.49
CA ALA A 196 -11.30 5.30 1.56
C ALA A 196 -9.83 4.87 1.57
N MET A 197 -8.90 5.81 1.49
CA MET A 197 -7.46 5.53 1.51
C MET A 197 -7.00 4.89 2.81
N ILE A 198 -7.50 5.36 3.95
CA ILE A 198 -7.15 4.80 5.26
C ILE A 198 -7.68 3.38 5.41
N VAL A 199 -8.93 3.14 5.01
CA VAL A 199 -9.50 1.80 5.05
C VAL A 199 -8.77 0.86 4.07
N PHE A 200 -8.36 1.35 2.90
CA PHE A 200 -7.50 0.61 1.99
C PHE A 200 -6.19 0.21 2.66
N LYS A 201 -5.45 1.17 3.24
CA LYS A 201 -4.17 0.90 3.94
C LYS A 201 -4.32 -0.10 5.09
N ILE A 202 -5.40 -0.02 5.87
CA ILE A 202 -5.59 -0.88 7.04
C ILE A 202 -5.97 -2.31 6.64
N PHE A 203 -6.91 -2.47 5.69
CA PHE A 203 -7.53 -3.76 5.41
C PHE A 203 -7.13 -4.35 4.07
N VAL A 204 -7.24 -3.57 2.99
CA VAL A 204 -7.01 -4.05 1.63
C VAL A 204 -5.53 -4.30 1.38
N GLU A 205 -4.67 -3.36 1.79
CA GLU A 205 -3.22 -3.49 1.72
C GLU A 205 -2.74 -4.69 2.55
N TYR A 206 -3.27 -4.89 3.76
CA TYR A 206 -2.96 -6.07 4.56
C TYR A 206 -3.29 -7.38 3.81
N LEU A 207 -4.48 -7.46 3.19
CA LEU A 207 -4.87 -8.62 2.40
C LEU A 207 -3.95 -8.84 1.19
N ILE A 208 -3.58 -7.78 0.47
CA ILE A 208 -2.67 -7.87 -0.68
C ILE A 208 -1.32 -8.44 -0.24
N HIS A 209 -0.77 -7.96 0.88
CA HIS A 209 0.47 -8.49 1.44
C HIS A 209 0.36 -9.99 1.77
N ASP A 210 -0.75 -10.42 2.37
CA ASP A 210 -0.98 -11.85 2.65
C ASP A 210 -1.13 -12.70 1.38
N ILE A 211 -1.86 -12.22 0.36
CA ILE A 211 -2.02 -12.92 -0.93
C ILE A 211 -0.66 -13.08 -1.61
N MET A 212 0.14 -12.01 -1.62
CA MET A 212 1.46 -12.01 -2.24
C MET A 212 2.52 -12.75 -1.40
N LYS A 213 2.15 -13.24 -0.20
CA LYS A 213 3.04 -13.91 0.76
C LYS A 213 4.36 -13.16 0.95
N TYR A 214 4.25 -11.83 0.94
CA TYR A 214 5.37 -10.92 1.14
C TYR A 214 5.58 -10.75 2.63
N GLU A 215 6.84 -10.78 3.08
CA GLU A 215 7.14 -10.23 4.40
C GLU A 215 6.78 -8.75 4.35
N ILE A 216 5.75 -8.36 5.09
CA ILE A 216 5.41 -6.95 5.29
C ILE A 216 6.69 -6.27 5.75
N GLU A 217 7.33 -5.49 4.86
CA GLU A 217 8.40 -4.59 5.27
C GLU A 217 7.76 -3.74 6.38
N LYS A 218 8.23 -3.93 7.62
CA LYS A 218 7.66 -3.22 8.77
C LYS A 218 7.56 -1.77 8.36
N ASN A 219 6.35 -1.21 8.39
CA ASN A 219 6.11 0.18 8.04
C ASN A 219 7.23 1.02 8.64
N ILE A 220 7.87 1.87 7.84
CA ILE A 220 8.90 2.75 8.38
C ILE A 220 8.20 3.66 9.37
N VAL A 221 8.47 3.43 10.65
CA VAL A 221 7.93 4.22 11.75
C VAL A 221 8.97 5.27 12.12
N LEU A 222 8.58 6.53 12.02
CA LEU A 222 9.37 7.65 12.49
C LEU A 222 8.86 8.09 13.85
N GLN A 223 9.75 8.17 14.84
CA GLN A 223 9.42 8.79 16.12
C GLN A 223 9.42 10.32 15.97
N ALA A 224 8.33 10.96 16.37
CA ALA A 224 8.18 12.41 16.31
C ALA A 224 7.42 12.95 17.53
N LEU A 225 7.51 14.25 17.78
CA LEU A 225 6.76 14.96 18.82
C LEU A 225 5.49 15.55 18.22
N ALA A 226 4.34 15.36 18.86
CA ALA A 226 3.10 15.97 18.42
C ALA A 226 3.14 17.50 18.58
N ASP A 227 2.83 18.26 17.53
CA ASP A 227 2.83 19.73 17.57
C ASP A 227 1.64 20.33 18.31
N THR A 228 0.53 19.57 18.38
CA THR A 228 -0.74 19.99 18.94
C THR A 228 -1.41 18.87 19.72
N ASN A 229 -2.42 19.21 20.52
CA ASN A 229 -3.29 18.23 21.14
C ASN A 229 -4.19 17.61 20.06
N ILE A 230 -4.15 16.29 19.91
CA ILE A 230 -4.97 15.55 18.95
C ILE A 230 -6.01 14.78 19.74
N HIS A 231 -7.29 15.12 19.57
CA HIS A 231 -8.39 14.41 20.22
C HIS A 231 -8.74 13.11 19.48
N SER A 232 -8.86 12.02 20.22
CA SER A 232 -9.40 10.72 19.80
C SER A 232 -10.66 10.39 20.60
N SER A 233 -11.67 9.82 19.94
CA SER A 233 -12.89 9.39 20.63
C SER A 233 -12.67 7.99 21.22
N PRO A 234 -12.99 7.75 22.50
CA PRO A 234 -12.91 6.41 23.10
C PRO A 234 -13.64 5.36 22.27
N GLY A 235 -13.06 4.15 22.22
CA GLY A 235 -13.64 3.00 21.51
C GLY A 235 -13.44 3.02 20.00
N LYS A 236 -12.60 3.91 19.46
CA LYS A 236 -12.21 3.91 18.04
C LYS A 236 -10.72 4.18 17.88
N GLU A 237 -10.08 3.44 16.97
CA GLU A 237 -8.72 3.76 16.54
C GLU A 237 -8.77 5.01 15.67
N THR A 238 -7.98 6.04 16.02
CA THR A 238 -7.91 7.28 15.24
C THR A 238 -6.63 7.32 14.42
N TYR A 239 -6.78 7.52 13.12
CA TYR A 239 -5.72 7.70 12.14
C TYR A 239 -5.64 9.17 11.75
N GLN A 240 -4.69 9.90 12.34
CA GLN A 240 -4.53 11.34 12.11
C GLN A 240 -3.40 11.58 11.12
N MET A 241 -3.72 12.22 9.99
CA MET A 241 -2.72 12.57 8.97
C MET A 241 -1.78 13.65 9.51
N VAL A 242 -0.50 13.55 9.17
CA VAL A 242 0.52 14.50 9.62
C VAL A 242 1.46 14.93 8.50
N ILE A 243 1.96 16.15 8.65
CA ILE A 243 3.17 16.65 7.99
C ILE A 243 4.32 16.45 8.98
N ILE A 244 5.47 16.05 8.47
CA ILE A 244 6.67 15.82 9.26
C ILE A 244 7.63 16.99 9.02
N GLU A 245 8.01 17.67 10.09
CA GLU A 245 9.04 18.70 10.05
C GLU A 245 10.25 18.28 10.88
N LYS A 246 11.44 18.54 10.38
CA LYS A 246 12.68 18.32 11.14
C LYS A 246 12.98 19.56 11.98
N SER A 247 13.21 19.38 13.28
CA SER A 247 13.56 20.45 14.21
C SER A 247 14.81 20.06 15.00
N GLY A 248 15.98 20.47 14.52
CA GLY A 248 17.26 20.04 15.09
C GLY A 248 17.50 18.54 14.85
N GLU A 249 17.64 17.77 15.93
CA GLU A 249 17.77 16.31 15.89
C GLU A 249 16.42 15.58 15.94
N ASP A 250 15.35 16.27 16.37
CA ASP A 250 14.02 15.70 16.51
C ASP A 250 13.15 15.92 15.27
N TYR A 251 12.07 15.12 15.18
CA TYR A 251 10.99 15.31 14.22
C TYR A 251 9.73 15.78 14.93
N ILE A 252 8.97 16.65 14.26
CA ILE A 252 7.68 17.18 14.72
C ILE A 252 6.60 16.67 13.79
N ALA A 253 5.56 16.07 14.35
CA ALA A 253 4.38 15.63 13.64
C ALA A 253 3.27 16.68 13.76
N LYS A 254 3.02 17.41 12.67
CA LYS A 254 1.96 18.42 12.58
C LYS A 254 0.68 17.81 12.06
N ALA A 255 -0.35 17.76 12.91
CA ALA A 255 -1.66 17.24 12.53
C ALA A 255 -2.29 18.09 11.41
N ILE A 256 -2.68 17.43 10.32
CA ILE A 256 -3.44 18.07 9.26
C ILE A 256 -4.91 18.06 9.67
N HIS A 257 -5.43 19.23 10.01
CA HIS A 257 -6.85 19.40 10.33
C HIS A 257 -7.66 19.65 9.06
N GLY A 258 -8.77 18.93 8.91
CA GLY A 258 -9.70 19.14 7.81
C GLY A 258 -10.82 18.11 7.77
N LYS A 259 -11.74 18.28 6.82
CA LYS A 259 -12.84 17.34 6.60
C LYS A 259 -12.34 16.15 5.78
N SER A 260 -12.82 14.93 6.07
CA SER A 260 -12.41 13.71 5.37
C SER A 260 -12.73 13.68 3.87
N GLY A 261 -13.58 14.59 3.39
CA GLY A 261 -13.85 14.81 1.97
C GLY A 261 -12.74 15.58 1.22
N ALA A 262 -11.82 16.25 1.92
CA ALA A 262 -10.80 17.09 1.29
C ALA A 262 -9.55 16.27 0.92
N ILE A 263 -9.43 15.92 -0.36
CA ILE A 263 -8.27 15.16 -0.88
C ILE A 263 -6.93 15.89 -0.69
N SER A 264 -6.95 17.23 -0.62
CA SER A 264 -5.75 18.04 -0.37
C SER A 264 -5.06 17.76 0.97
N LEU A 265 -5.77 17.14 1.93
CA LEU A 265 -5.17 16.67 3.17
C LEU A 265 -4.18 15.53 2.88
N MET A 266 -4.52 14.64 1.95
CA MET A 266 -3.69 13.49 1.59
C MET A 266 -2.50 13.90 0.73
N THR A 267 -2.67 14.85 -0.19
CA THR A 267 -1.55 15.33 -1.02
C THR A 267 -0.45 16.02 -0.20
N ARG A 268 -0.79 16.50 1.00
CA ARG A 268 0.16 17.13 1.94
C ARG A 268 0.69 16.15 2.99
N ALA A 269 -0.02 15.05 3.24
CA ALA A 269 0.34 14.11 4.27
C ALA A 269 1.62 13.36 3.89
N GLN A 270 2.55 13.28 4.84
CA GLN A 270 3.78 12.47 4.72
C GLN A 270 3.70 11.19 5.56
N GLY A 271 2.72 11.12 6.45
CA GLY A 271 2.47 9.97 7.29
C GLY A 271 1.19 10.13 8.10
N TYR A 272 0.96 9.19 8.99
CA TYR A 272 -0.15 9.22 9.92
C TYR A 272 0.23 8.73 11.31
N ILE A 273 -0.43 9.26 12.33
CA ILE A 273 -0.36 8.77 13.70
C ILE A 273 -1.53 7.82 13.92
N LYS A 274 -1.25 6.65 14.51
CA LYS A 274 -2.26 5.73 15.02
C LYS A 274 -2.47 5.96 16.51
N ILE A 275 -3.67 6.40 16.91
CA ILE A 275 -4.08 6.54 18.30
C ILE A 275 -4.99 5.37 18.67
N ASP A 276 -4.58 4.62 19.70
CA ASP A 276 -5.28 3.42 20.19
C ASP A 276 -6.72 3.71 20.67
N THR A 277 -7.59 2.70 20.62
CA THR A 277 -9.00 2.79 21.04
C THR A 277 -9.18 3.23 22.49
N ASN A 278 -8.21 2.96 23.35
CA ASN A 278 -8.26 3.26 24.78
C ASN A 278 -7.63 4.63 25.12
N LYS A 279 -7.19 5.39 24.12
CA LYS A 279 -6.66 6.75 24.30
C LYS A 279 -7.67 7.81 23.87
N GLU A 280 -7.82 8.84 24.70
CA GLU A 280 -8.62 10.04 24.37
C GLU A 280 -7.89 11.02 23.44
N GLY A 281 -6.64 10.71 23.11
CA GLY A 281 -5.84 11.57 22.25
C GLY A 281 -4.35 11.48 22.53
N VAL A 282 -3.63 12.47 22.00
CA VAL A 282 -2.21 12.71 22.16
C VAL A 282 -2.03 14.15 22.59
N LYS A 283 -1.17 14.41 23.59
CA LYS A 283 -0.85 15.77 24.03
C LYS A 283 0.26 16.38 23.18
N LYS A 284 0.26 17.70 23.02
CA LYS A 284 1.39 18.44 22.46
C LYS A 284 2.69 18.07 23.20
N GLY A 285 3.73 17.76 22.44
CA GLY A 285 5.03 17.32 22.95
C GLY A 285 5.12 15.83 23.32
N GLU A 286 4.03 15.06 23.22
CA GLU A 286 4.08 13.61 23.39
C GLU A 286 4.78 12.96 22.19
N LYS A 287 5.61 11.94 22.47
CA LYS A 287 6.24 11.11 21.44
C LYS A 287 5.20 10.22 20.79
N VAL A 288 5.17 10.23 19.46
CA VAL A 288 4.26 9.43 18.63
C VAL A 288 5.02 8.69 17.55
N ASP A 289 4.47 7.53 17.19
CA ASP A 289 4.89 6.77 16.05
C ASP A 289 4.15 7.28 14.80
N VAL A 290 4.92 7.78 13.83
CA VAL A 290 4.42 8.23 12.54
C VAL A 290 4.68 7.14 11.50
N TYR A 291 3.60 6.57 10.97
CA TYR A 291 3.63 5.62 9.87
C TYR A 291 3.72 6.39 8.55
N LEU A 292 4.81 6.23 7.81
CA LEU A 292 5.02 6.96 6.55
C LEU A 292 4.08 6.45 5.45
N LEU A 293 3.62 7.37 4.58
CA LEU A 293 2.69 7.07 3.49
C LEU A 293 3.38 6.60 2.20
#